data_AF-A0A2A4WEI9-F1
#
_entry.id   AF-A0A2A4WEI9-F1
#
_cell.length_a   1.000
_cell.length_b   1.000
_cell.length_c   1.000
_cell.angle_alpha   90.00
_cell.angle_beta   90.00
_cell.angle_gamma   90.00
#
_symmetry.space_group_name_H-M   'P 1'
#
loop_
_entity.id
_entity.type
_entity.pdbx_description
1 polymer ?
#
loop_
_entity_poly.entity_id
_entity_poly.type
_entity_poly.pdbx_seq_one_letter_code
_entity_poly.pdbx_strand_id
1 'polypeptide(L)'
;MHTRCSNGYCDEYIYDSNFKRLEWHYTRPASDPKPTLAWSKIYTYTNNKIDTITHYENNHIVHETKHQYGHDLLLIKQTTTFDSDNKRFIDYKYHSTGLLARVDSGQTFSGVTKLITYSEYTYCDNKNLLLRSSGSHTRGPADTWRVYNYDSDGKLIQTINTRKSPDDVTIVYYEYNNGNLILEKFDGIGRLPQDGIIDFNRYSKFDEYNNLTHSYGHYPQLSIFEGNRRYAYTYILN
;
A
#
# COMPACT_ATOMS: atom_id res chain seq x y z
N MET A 1 -21.17 -14.24 22.46
CA MET A 1 -21.47 -14.44 21.03
C MET A 1 -22.16 -13.20 20.52
N HIS A 2 -21.74 -12.66 19.37
CA HIS A 2 -22.36 -11.50 18.72
C HIS A 2 -22.67 -11.85 17.27
N THR A 3 -23.91 -11.61 16.82
CA THR A 3 -24.37 -11.96 15.48
C THR A 3 -24.93 -10.72 14.79
N ARG A 4 -24.50 -10.48 13.55
CA ARG A 4 -25.01 -9.40 12.67
C ARG A 4 -25.50 -10.02 11.37
N CYS A 5 -26.79 -9.84 11.06
CA CYS A 5 -27.37 -10.36 9.82
C CYS A 5 -27.89 -9.24 8.92
N SER A 6 -27.71 -9.37 7.60
CA SER A 6 -28.28 -8.49 6.58
C SER A 6 -28.55 -9.30 5.31
N ASN A 7 -29.77 -9.20 4.75
CA ASN A 7 -30.17 -9.89 3.53
C ASN A 7 -29.92 -11.41 3.53
N GLY A 8 -30.05 -12.06 4.69
CA GLY A 8 -29.83 -13.50 4.87
C GLY A 8 -28.35 -13.92 5.02
N TYR A 9 -27.41 -12.98 4.94
CA TYR A 9 -26.02 -13.18 5.32
C TYR A 9 -25.87 -12.90 6.80
N CYS A 10 -25.16 -13.76 7.53
CA CYS A 10 -24.88 -13.54 8.94
C CYS A 10 -23.39 -13.66 9.24
N ASP A 11 -22.86 -12.65 9.94
CA ASP A 11 -21.56 -12.71 10.60
C ASP A 11 -21.78 -13.07 12.07
N GLU A 12 -21.12 -14.12 12.54
CA GLU A 12 -21.10 -14.50 13.95
C GLU A 12 -19.69 -14.39 14.50
N TYR A 13 -19.57 -13.82 15.70
CA TYR A 13 -18.32 -13.61 16.38
C TYR A 13 -18.35 -14.25 17.76
N ILE A 14 -17.35 -15.08 18.05
CA ILE A 14 -17.17 -15.73 19.35
C ILE A 14 -15.94 -15.11 20.00
N TYR A 15 -16.08 -14.76 21.29
CA TYR A 15 -15.04 -14.13 22.08
C TYR A 15 -14.80 -14.93 23.37
N ASP A 16 -13.58 -14.87 23.91
CA ASP A 16 -13.28 -15.36 25.26
C ASP A 16 -13.79 -14.40 26.34
N SER A 17 -13.59 -14.75 27.62
CA SER A 17 -13.97 -13.91 28.77
C SER A 17 -13.22 -12.57 28.85
N ASN A 18 -12.13 -12.40 28.10
CA ASN A 18 -11.34 -11.18 28.00
C ASN A 18 -11.64 -10.39 26.71
N PHE A 19 -12.75 -10.70 26.03
CA PHE A 19 -13.16 -10.10 24.77
C PHE A 19 -12.15 -10.28 23.61
N LYS A 20 -11.31 -11.33 23.65
CA LYS A 20 -10.50 -11.72 22.49
C LYS A 20 -11.33 -12.55 21.54
N ARG A 21 -11.30 -12.24 20.26
CA ARG A 21 -12.04 -12.97 19.23
C ARG A 21 -11.43 -14.35 19.01
N LEU A 22 -12.17 -15.40 19.34
CA LEU A 22 -11.76 -16.79 19.14
C LEU A 22 -12.17 -17.31 17.76
N GLU A 23 -13.36 -16.92 17.30
CA GLU A 23 -13.90 -17.40 16.02
C GLU A 23 -14.71 -16.31 15.31
N TRP A 24 -14.74 -16.40 13.99
CA TRP A 24 -15.65 -15.67 13.14
C TRP A 24 -16.24 -16.62 12.11
N HIS A 25 -17.56 -16.57 11.93
CA HIS A 25 -18.29 -17.39 10.98
C HIS A 25 -19.10 -16.49 10.06
N TYR A 26 -19.13 -16.81 8.78
CA TYR A 26 -19.95 -16.15 7.78
C TYR A 26 -20.81 -17.17 7.06
N THR A 27 -22.12 -17.00 7.19
CA THR A 27 -23.14 -17.86 6.57
C THR A 27 -23.86 -17.09 5.46
N ARG A 28 -24.19 -17.80 4.38
CA ARG A 28 -24.90 -17.23 3.22
C ARG A 28 -26.42 -17.49 3.30
N PRO A 29 -27.25 -16.67 2.64
CA PRO A 29 -28.70 -16.81 2.61
C PRO A 29 -29.14 -18.16 2.05
N ALA A 30 -30.14 -18.73 2.71
CA ALA A 30 -30.78 -20.00 2.41
C ALA A 30 -31.66 -19.99 1.14
N SER A 31 -31.10 -19.63 -0.02
CA SER A 31 -31.66 -20.15 -1.28
C SER A 31 -31.36 -21.66 -1.46
N ASP A 32 -30.50 -22.19 -0.58
CA ASP A 32 -30.17 -23.60 -0.38
C ASP A 32 -30.83 -24.08 0.94
N PRO A 33 -31.50 -25.25 1.02
CA PRO A 33 -32.28 -25.69 2.20
C PRO A 33 -31.46 -25.96 3.47
N LYS A 34 -30.15 -25.73 3.46
CA LYS A 34 -29.30 -25.68 4.66
C LYS A 34 -28.36 -24.48 4.54
N PRO A 35 -28.38 -23.51 5.47
CA PRO A 35 -27.36 -22.47 5.51
C PRO A 35 -26.00 -23.17 5.66
N THR A 36 -25.19 -23.12 4.62
CA THR A 36 -23.84 -23.64 4.63
C THR A 36 -22.91 -22.57 5.21
N LEU A 37 -22.07 -22.99 6.15
CA LEU A 37 -20.95 -22.17 6.62
C LEU A 37 -20.06 -21.91 5.42
N ALA A 38 -20.12 -20.70 4.86
CA ALA A 38 -19.38 -20.39 3.65
C ALA A 38 -17.92 -20.08 4.01
N TRP A 39 -17.70 -19.31 5.08
CA TRP A 39 -16.37 -18.94 5.52
C TRP A 39 -16.28 -18.95 7.04
N SER A 40 -15.14 -19.34 7.58
CA SER A 40 -14.83 -19.10 8.99
C SER A 40 -13.36 -18.85 9.24
N LYS A 41 -13.07 -18.28 10.41
CA LYS A 41 -11.73 -18.02 10.91
C LYS A 41 -11.64 -18.45 12.35
N ILE A 42 -10.61 -19.23 12.68
CA ILE A 42 -10.27 -19.59 14.07
C ILE A 42 -8.98 -18.88 14.45
N TYR A 43 -8.96 -18.26 15.62
CA TYR A 43 -7.84 -17.48 16.14
C TYR A 43 -7.23 -18.21 17.34
N THR A 44 -5.95 -18.55 17.27
CA THR A 44 -5.19 -19.04 18.43
C THR A 44 -4.36 -17.92 19.01
N TYR A 45 -4.09 -18.01 20.31
CA TYR A 45 -3.35 -16.99 21.04
C TYR A 45 -2.22 -17.61 21.86
N THR A 46 -1.05 -16.99 21.81
CA THR A 46 0.09 -17.27 22.69
C THR A 46 0.47 -15.97 23.39
N ASN A 47 0.60 -15.98 24.72
CA ASN A 47 0.95 -14.78 25.51
C ASN A 47 0.08 -13.55 25.20
N ASN A 48 -1.25 -13.74 25.09
CA ASN A 48 -2.21 -12.69 24.75
C ASN A 48 -2.05 -12.04 23.37
N LYS A 49 -1.26 -12.62 22.46
CA LYS A 49 -1.12 -12.19 21.07
C LYS A 49 -1.68 -13.25 20.14
N ILE A 50 -2.19 -12.83 18.98
CA ILE A 50 -2.67 -13.77 17.96
C ILE A 50 -1.46 -14.55 17.46
N ASP A 51 -1.46 -15.86 17.63
CA ASP A 51 -0.41 -16.73 17.12
C ASP A 51 -0.75 -17.16 15.70
N THR A 52 -1.92 -17.79 15.53
CA THR A 52 -2.35 -18.35 14.25
C THR A 52 -3.78 -17.94 13.92
N ILE A 53 -4.06 -17.70 12.64
CA ILE A 53 -5.42 -17.55 12.11
C ILE A 53 -5.63 -18.60 11.01
N THR A 54 -6.46 -19.59 11.27
CA THR A 54 -6.81 -20.63 10.31
C THR A 54 -8.10 -20.23 9.59
N HIS A 55 -8.05 -20.18 8.26
CA HIS A 55 -9.16 -19.78 7.41
C HIS A 55 -9.80 -21.00 6.80
N TYR A 56 -11.13 -21.07 6.87
CA TYR A 56 -11.92 -22.15 6.31
C TYR A 56 -12.88 -21.62 5.25
N GLU A 57 -13.11 -22.42 4.23
CA GLU A 57 -14.22 -22.30 3.29
C GLU A 57 -14.95 -23.64 3.27
N ASN A 58 -16.27 -23.63 3.51
CA ASN A 58 -17.08 -24.85 3.58
C ASN A 58 -16.48 -25.95 4.49
N ASN A 59 -15.97 -25.57 5.68
CA ASN A 59 -15.29 -26.45 6.65
C ASN A 59 -13.95 -27.06 6.21
N HIS A 60 -13.38 -26.63 5.08
CA HIS A 60 -12.04 -27.02 4.65
C HIS A 60 -11.05 -25.88 4.89
N ILE A 61 -9.85 -26.20 5.40
CA ILE A 61 -8.78 -25.22 5.56
C ILE A 61 -8.34 -24.74 4.17
N VAL A 62 -8.43 -23.43 3.93
CA VAL A 62 -7.97 -22.81 2.68
C VAL A 62 -6.55 -22.27 2.84
N HIS A 63 -6.27 -21.68 4.00
CA HIS A 63 -4.93 -21.23 4.35
C HIS A 63 -4.82 -20.95 5.86
N GLU A 64 -3.58 -20.86 6.32
CA GLU A 64 -3.26 -20.51 7.70
C GLU A 64 -2.28 -19.33 7.73
N THR A 65 -2.54 -18.34 8.58
CA THR A 65 -1.64 -17.21 8.80
C THR A 65 -1.01 -17.29 10.19
N LYS A 66 0.29 -17.52 10.24
CA LYS A 66 1.10 -17.50 11.47
C LYS A 66 1.71 -16.13 11.72
N HIS A 67 1.78 -15.74 12.98
CA HIS A 67 2.35 -14.48 13.46
C HIS A 67 3.51 -14.79 14.38
N GLN A 68 4.65 -14.15 14.14
CA GLN A 68 5.83 -14.28 14.99
C GLN A 68 6.16 -12.93 15.59
N TYR A 69 6.44 -12.93 16.89
CA TYR A 69 6.75 -11.72 17.66
C TYR A 69 8.21 -11.77 18.13
N GLY A 70 8.87 -10.61 18.11
CA GLY A 70 10.20 -10.43 18.68
C GLY A 70 10.18 -10.32 20.20
N HIS A 71 11.34 -10.06 20.80
CA HIS A 71 11.51 -9.94 22.25
C HIS A 71 10.63 -8.85 22.89
N ASP A 72 10.35 -7.76 22.16
CA ASP A 72 9.52 -6.65 22.64
C ASP A 72 8.02 -6.82 22.34
N LEU A 73 7.59 -8.04 22.00
CA LEU A 73 6.21 -8.36 21.59
C LEU A 73 5.72 -7.59 20.34
N LEU A 74 6.66 -7.06 19.56
CA LEU A 74 6.42 -6.48 18.24
C LEU A 74 6.31 -7.59 17.20
N LEU A 75 5.33 -7.48 16.30
CA LEU A 75 5.12 -8.45 15.23
C LEU A 75 6.26 -8.35 14.22
N ILE A 76 7.12 -9.37 14.13
CA ILE A 76 8.30 -9.36 13.24
C ILE A 76 8.06 -10.13 11.94
N LYS A 77 7.09 -11.06 11.92
CA LYS A 77 6.76 -11.82 10.70
C LYS A 77 5.32 -12.27 10.69
N GLN A 78 4.69 -12.18 9.53
CA GLN A 78 3.48 -12.92 9.19
C GLN A 78 3.78 -13.89 8.06
N THR A 79 3.23 -15.09 8.11
CA THR A 79 3.33 -16.07 7.03
C THR A 79 1.98 -16.72 6.79
N THR A 80 1.41 -16.50 5.61
CA THR A 80 0.20 -17.16 5.14
C THR A 80 0.58 -18.35 4.28
N THR A 81 0.18 -19.55 4.68
CA THR A 81 0.45 -20.80 3.96
C THR A 81 -0.83 -21.28 3.31
N PHE A 82 -0.83 -21.37 1.98
CA PHE A 82 -1.95 -21.92 1.20
C PHE A 82 -1.77 -23.43 1.00
N ASP A 83 -0.53 -23.86 0.75
CA ASP A 83 -0.11 -25.26 0.70
C ASP A 83 1.40 -25.39 0.98
N SER A 84 2.00 -26.57 0.75
CA SER A 84 3.43 -26.83 0.99
C SER A 84 4.35 -25.89 0.21
N ASP A 85 3.94 -25.48 -0.98
CA ASP A 85 4.76 -24.79 -1.98
C ASP A 85 4.38 -23.32 -2.18
N ASN A 86 3.20 -22.92 -1.70
CA ASN A 86 2.61 -21.60 -1.90
C ASN A 86 2.41 -20.87 -0.57
N LYS A 87 3.21 -19.83 -0.35
CA LYS A 87 3.22 -19.03 0.87
C LYS A 87 3.28 -17.54 0.55
N ARG A 88 2.69 -16.70 1.37
CA ARG A 88 2.93 -15.26 1.42
C ARG A 88 3.54 -14.90 2.74
N PHE A 89 4.40 -13.88 2.75
CA PHE A 89 5.01 -13.42 3.98
C PHE A 89 5.09 -11.89 4.02
N ILE A 90 5.13 -11.39 5.24
CA ILE A 90 5.44 -10.00 5.55
C ILE A 90 6.44 -10.03 6.70
N ASP A 91 7.63 -9.49 6.49
CA ASP A 91 8.66 -9.31 7.50
C ASP A 91 8.69 -7.84 7.95
N TYR A 92 8.74 -7.62 9.25
CA TYR A 92 8.79 -6.31 9.87
C TYR A 92 10.10 -6.15 10.63
N LYS A 93 10.74 -5.00 10.45
CA LYS A 93 11.93 -4.61 11.20
C LYS A 93 11.65 -3.29 11.89
N TYR A 94 12.14 -3.16 13.11
CA TYR A 94 11.93 -1.99 13.96
C TYR A 94 13.26 -1.37 14.32
N HIS A 95 13.25 -0.05 14.50
CA HIS A 95 14.33 0.68 15.15
C HIS A 95 14.38 0.30 16.64
N SER A 96 15.51 0.58 17.29
CA SER A 96 15.66 0.38 18.74
C SER A 96 14.64 1.18 19.58
N THR A 97 14.04 2.22 19.00
CA THR A 97 12.98 3.02 19.60
C THR A 97 11.59 2.37 19.52
N GLY A 98 11.46 1.20 18.88
CA GLY A 98 10.20 0.51 18.63
C GLY A 98 9.41 1.03 17.42
N LEU A 99 9.90 2.06 16.73
CA LEU A 99 9.30 2.56 15.49
C LEU A 99 9.60 1.61 14.32
N LEU A 100 8.64 1.44 13.41
CA LEU A 100 8.79 0.56 12.26
C LEU A 100 9.87 1.09 11.32
N ALA A 101 10.92 0.32 11.06
CA ALA A 101 12.03 0.71 10.20
C ALA A 101 11.84 0.22 8.76
N ARG A 102 11.31 -0.99 8.60
CA ARG A 102 11.16 -1.63 7.30
C ARG A 102 10.05 -2.68 7.30
N VAL A 103 9.34 -2.77 6.17
CA VAL A 103 8.39 -3.84 5.86
C VAL A 103 8.80 -4.45 4.54
N ASP A 104 9.03 -5.76 4.53
CA ASP A 104 9.30 -6.54 3.32
C ASP A 104 8.10 -7.47 3.11
N SER A 105 7.50 -7.51 1.91
CA SER A 105 6.43 -8.47 1.61
C SER A 105 6.76 -9.27 0.36
N GLY A 106 6.44 -10.56 0.40
CA GLY A 106 6.75 -11.44 -0.71
C GLY A 106 5.90 -12.70 -0.73
N GLN A 107 6.23 -13.57 -1.67
CA GLN A 107 5.59 -14.85 -1.83
C GLN A 107 6.56 -15.93 -2.26
N THR A 108 6.31 -17.15 -1.81
CA THR A 108 6.88 -18.38 -2.33
C THR A 108 5.83 -19.01 -3.23
N PHE A 109 6.19 -19.35 -4.46
CA PHE A 109 5.35 -20.10 -5.37
C PHE A 109 6.18 -21.24 -5.98
N SER A 110 5.71 -22.48 -5.88
CA SER A 110 6.42 -23.66 -6.36
C SER A 110 7.88 -23.73 -5.83
N GLY A 111 8.07 -23.43 -4.55
CA GLY A 111 9.39 -23.43 -3.90
C GLY A 111 10.29 -22.22 -4.21
N VAL A 112 9.87 -21.30 -5.09
CA VAL A 112 10.63 -20.10 -5.43
C VAL A 112 10.11 -18.88 -4.67
N THR A 113 10.94 -18.33 -3.79
CA THR A 113 10.62 -17.14 -2.99
C THR A 113 11.01 -15.85 -3.72
N LYS A 114 10.07 -14.91 -3.81
CA LYS A 114 10.26 -13.59 -4.43
C LYS A 114 9.76 -12.50 -3.48
N LEU A 115 10.59 -11.48 -3.29
CA LEU A 115 10.17 -10.22 -2.68
C LEU A 115 9.29 -9.47 -3.70
N ILE A 116 8.10 -9.04 -3.28
CA ILE A 116 7.15 -8.31 -4.12
C ILE A 116 7.23 -6.82 -3.82
N THR A 117 7.26 -6.45 -2.53
CA THR A 117 7.38 -5.05 -2.15
C THR A 117 8.27 -4.90 -0.94
N TYR A 118 8.80 -3.70 -0.78
CA TYR A 118 9.35 -3.28 0.49
C TYR A 118 8.99 -1.82 0.76
N SER A 119 9.07 -1.42 2.02
CA SER A 119 8.99 -0.03 2.45
C SER A 119 9.98 0.20 3.58
N GLU A 120 10.68 1.33 3.54
CA GLU A 120 11.63 1.78 4.55
C GLU A 120 11.17 3.12 5.12
N TYR A 121 11.41 3.32 6.41
CA TYR A 121 10.87 4.42 7.18
C TYR A 121 11.96 5.04 8.04
N THR A 122 12.09 6.37 7.96
CA THR A 122 12.95 7.15 8.87
C THR A 122 12.11 8.21 9.55
N TYR A 123 12.52 8.56 10.76
CA TYR A 123 11.81 9.49 11.63
C TYR A 123 12.78 10.57 12.08
N CYS A 124 12.27 11.77 12.34
CA CYS A 124 13.01 12.80 13.04
C CYS A 124 12.93 12.57 14.56
N ASP A 125 13.65 13.39 15.33
CA ASP A 125 13.82 13.20 16.78
C ASP A 125 12.51 13.28 17.57
N ASN A 126 11.53 14.05 17.08
CA ASN A 126 10.18 14.14 17.67
C ASN A 126 9.27 12.95 17.28
N LYS A 127 9.82 11.94 16.57
CA LYS A 127 9.16 10.72 16.09
C LYS A 127 8.16 10.92 14.95
N ASN A 128 8.08 12.11 14.36
CA ASN A 128 7.36 12.27 13.10
C ASN A 128 8.08 11.53 11.98
N LEU A 129 7.31 10.96 11.05
CA LEU A 129 7.87 10.31 9.86
C LEU A 129 8.54 11.39 9.02
N LEU A 130 9.79 11.16 8.62
CA LEU A 130 10.60 12.07 7.81
C LEU A 130 10.70 11.57 6.36
N LEU A 131 10.90 10.27 6.20
CA LEU A 131 11.05 9.62 4.90
C LEU A 131 10.27 8.31 4.91
N ARG A 132 9.54 8.05 3.84
CA ARG A 132 9.10 6.71 3.47
C ARG A 132 9.54 6.41 2.05
N SER A 133 10.40 5.42 1.89
CA SER A 133 10.76 4.87 0.58
C SER A 133 10.03 3.56 0.38
N SER A 134 9.54 3.27 -0.82
CA SER A 134 8.89 2.01 -1.12
C SER A 134 9.18 1.57 -2.55
N GLY A 135 9.40 0.28 -2.72
CA GLY A 135 9.65 -0.33 -4.02
C GLY A 135 8.72 -1.52 -4.26
N SER A 136 8.41 -1.78 -5.52
CA SER A 136 7.70 -3.00 -5.92
C SER A 136 8.37 -3.71 -7.10
N HIS A 137 8.33 -5.03 -7.05
CA HIS A 137 8.85 -5.95 -8.05
C HIS A 137 7.67 -6.68 -8.68
N THR A 138 7.38 -6.41 -9.95
CA THR A 138 6.49 -7.28 -10.73
C THR A 138 7.29 -8.37 -11.44
N ARG A 139 8.50 -8.10 -11.96
CA ARG A 139 9.38 -9.10 -12.62
C ARG A 139 10.90 -8.78 -12.65
N GLY A 140 11.59 -8.71 -11.50
CA GLY A 140 13.04 -8.48 -11.45
C GLY A 140 13.43 -7.28 -10.58
N PRO A 141 14.47 -6.47 -10.90
CA PRO A 141 14.75 -5.22 -10.17
C PRO A 141 13.49 -4.37 -10.02
N ALA A 142 13.36 -3.60 -8.93
CA ALA A 142 12.11 -2.91 -8.62
C ALA A 142 11.62 -2.05 -9.81
N ASP A 143 10.40 -2.34 -10.24
CA ASP A 143 9.76 -1.76 -11.43
C ASP A 143 9.18 -0.38 -11.13
N THR A 144 8.87 -0.11 -9.85
CA THR A 144 8.44 1.19 -9.38
C THR A 144 9.05 1.52 -8.03
N TRP A 145 9.42 2.78 -7.84
CA TRP A 145 9.80 3.33 -6.53
C TRP A 145 8.96 4.55 -6.21
N ARG A 146 8.63 4.71 -4.93
CA ARG A 146 8.01 5.92 -4.40
C ARG A 146 8.71 6.35 -3.14
N VAL A 147 9.10 7.62 -3.09
CA VAL A 147 9.70 8.26 -1.93
C VAL A 147 8.76 9.38 -1.48
N TYR A 148 8.44 9.40 -0.20
CA TYR A 148 7.63 10.43 0.45
C TYR A 148 8.53 11.14 1.47
N ASN A 149 8.70 12.45 1.33
CA ASN A 149 9.43 13.29 2.25
C ASN A 149 8.47 14.15 3.04
N TYR A 150 8.74 14.28 4.34
CA TYR A 150 7.93 15.04 5.27
C TYR A 150 8.77 16.12 5.94
N ASP A 151 8.14 17.18 6.41
CA ASP A 151 8.79 18.17 7.28
C ASP A 151 8.89 17.68 8.73
N SER A 152 9.49 18.49 9.61
CA SER A 152 9.62 18.18 11.03
C SER A 152 8.28 18.06 11.76
N ASP A 153 7.22 18.66 11.22
CA ASP A 153 5.87 18.63 11.79
C ASP A 153 5.06 17.43 11.26
N GLY A 154 5.65 16.61 10.39
CA GLY A 154 5.04 15.42 9.80
C GLY A 154 4.14 15.70 8.60
N LYS A 155 4.21 16.89 7.99
CA LYS A 155 3.48 17.19 6.75
C LYS A 155 4.26 16.72 5.54
N LEU A 156 3.58 16.10 4.59
CA LEU A 156 4.18 15.62 3.35
C LEU A 156 4.61 16.81 2.49
N ILE A 157 5.90 17.03 2.27
CA ILE A 157 6.43 18.16 1.48
C ILE A 157 6.85 17.75 0.07
N GLN A 158 7.12 16.47 -0.15
CA GLN A 158 7.51 15.98 -1.47
C GLN A 158 7.14 14.52 -1.67
N THR A 159 6.75 14.16 -2.89
CA THR A 159 6.69 12.77 -3.35
C THR A 159 7.51 12.61 -4.62
N ILE A 160 8.32 11.57 -4.72
CA ILE A 160 9.05 11.18 -5.93
C ILE A 160 8.56 9.80 -6.33
N ASN A 161 7.99 9.68 -7.51
CA ASN A 161 7.57 8.41 -8.11
C ASN A 161 8.48 8.14 -9.30
N THR A 162 9.02 6.93 -9.39
CA THR A 162 9.74 6.47 -10.57
C THR A 162 9.15 5.15 -11.04
N ARG A 163 9.06 4.96 -12.34
CA ARG A 163 8.75 3.67 -12.96
C ARG A 163 9.76 3.38 -14.05
N LYS A 164 10.06 2.10 -14.20
CA LYS A 164 11.03 1.58 -15.18
C LYS A 164 10.40 1.32 -16.56
N SER A 165 9.08 1.29 -16.66
CA SER A 165 8.39 1.03 -17.93
C SER A 165 6.96 1.57 -17.91
N PRO A 166 6.67 2.68 -18.62
CA PRO A 166 7.65 3.57 -19.27
C PRO A 166 8.64 4.14 -18.24
N ASP A 167 9.85 4.48 -18.69
CA ASP A 167 10.79 5.25 -17.86
C ASP A 167 10.13 6.60 -17.55
N ASP A 168 9.60 6.74 -16.34
CA ASP A 168 8.97 7.96 -15.86
C ASP A 168 9.48 8.33 -14.47
N VAL A 169 9.51 9.63 -14.24
CA VAL A 169 9.79 10.24 -12.95
C VAL A 169 8.75 11.34 -12.75
N THR A 170 8.06 11.32 -11.62
CA THR A 170 7.20 12.43 -11.21
C THR A 170 7.58 12.85 -9.81
N ILE A 171 7.91 14.12 -9.68
CA ILE A 171 8.17 14.80 -8.42
C ILE A 171 6.97 15.70 -8.15
N VAL A 172 6.41 15.59 -6.96
CA VAL A 172 5.33 16.47 -6.48
C VAL A 172 5.83 17.18 -5.25
N TYR A 173 5.69 18.50 -5.21
CA TYR A 173 5.99 19.33 -4.05
C TYR A 173 4.68 19.87 -3.47
N TYR A 174 4.65 19.99 -2.14
CA TYR A 174 3.48 20.46 -1.41
C TYR A 174 3.89 21.63 -0.51
N GLU A 175 3.09 22.70 -0.52
CA GLU A 175 3.24 23.82 0.40
C GLU A 175 1.98 23.99 1.23
N TYR A 176 2.18 24.30 2.52
CA TYR A 176 1.09 24.46 3.47
C TYR A 176 1.15 25.84 4.13
N ASN A 177 -0.03 26.40 4.42
CA ASN A 177 -0.18 27.58 5.29
C ASN A 177 -1.16 27.24 6.41
N ASN A 178 -0.75 27.44 7.66
CA ASN A 178 -1.56 27.13 8.86
C ASN A 178 -2.18 25.71 8.86
N GLY A 179 -1.47 24.74 8.27
CA GLY A 179 -1.93 23.35 8.19
C GLY A 179 -2.77 23.00 6.95
N ASN A 180 -3.20 24.00 6.18
CA ASN A 180 -3.94 23.79 4.93
C ASN A 180 -2.99 23.73 3.74
N LEU A 181 -3.26 22.84 2.78
CA LEU A 181 -2.48 22.75 1.55
C LEU A 181 -2.81 23.99 0.70
N ILE A 182 -1.81 24.74 0.25
CA ILE A 182 -2.00 25.95 -0.56
C ILE A 182 -1.46 25.79 -1.98
N LEU A 183 -0.49 24.90 -2.17
CA LEU A 183 0.14 24.66 -3.47
C LEU A 183 0.53 23.19 -3.61
N GLU A 184 0.22 22.64 -4.77
CA GLU A 184 0.77 21.37 -5.25
C GLU A 184 1.48 21.64 -6.58
N LYS A 185 2.78 21.36 -6.66
CA LYS A 185 3.59 21.49 -7.87
C LYS A 185 4.03 20.12 -8.35
N PHE A 186 3.56 19.71 -9.51
CA PHE A 186 4.03 18.55 -10.25
C PHE A 186 5.14 18.97 -11.21
N ASP A 187 6.23 18.23 -11.17
CA ASP A 187 7.33 18.29 -12.11
C ASP A 187 7.64 16.85 -12.52
N GLY A 188 7.52 16.54 -13.81
CA GLY A 188 7.61 15.16 -14.26
C GLY A 188 8.25 15.03 -15.62
N ILE A 189 8.92 13.92 -15.81
CA ILE A 189 9.42 13.48 -17.11
C ILE A 189 8.82 12.10 -17.34
N GLY A 190 8.04 11.95 -18.41
CA GLY A 190 7.48 10.68 -18.84
C GLY A 190 7.86 10.35 -20.27
N ARG A 191 7.82 9.06 -20.61
CA ARG A 191 7.85 8.63 -22.01
C ARG A 191 6.43 8.38 -22.51
N LEU A 192 6.09 8.96 -23.66
CA LEU A 192 4.94 8.52 -24.44
C LEU A 192 5.17 7.11 -24.98
N PRO A 193 4.11 6.32 -25.25
CA PRO A 193 4.21 5.03 -25.92
C PRO A 193 4.88 5.04 -27.31
N GLN A 194 5.15 6.22 -27.88
CA GLN A 194 5.68 6.45 -29.23
C GLN A 194 7.02 7.23 -29.21
N ASP A 195 7.88 6.96 -28.23
CA ASP A 195 9.27 7.45 -28.11
C ASP A 195 9.49 8.96 -27.84
N GLY A 196 8.44 9.73 -27.55
CA GLY A 196 8.57 11.10 -27.08
C GLY A 196 8.85 11.18 -25.58
N ILE A 197 9.88 11.95 -25.17
CA ILE A 197 10.01 12.43 -23.78
C ILE A 197 9.09 13.63 -23.62
N ILE A 198 8.16 13.56 -22.67
CA ILE A 198 7.37 14.70 -22.20
C ILE A 198 7.90 15.07 -20.84
N ASP A 199 8.53 16.23 -20.75
CA ASP A 199 8.61 16.96 -19.48
C ASP A 199 7.22 17.61 -19.26
N PHE A 200 6.73 17.73 -18.03
CA PHE A 200 5.52 18.49 -17.75
C PHE A 200 5.60 19.11 -16.37
N ASN A 201 5.09 20.34 -16.30
CA ASN A 201 4.96 21.06 -15.05
C ASN A 201 3.49 21.43 -14.84
N ARG A 202 2.92 21.08 -13.69
CA ARG A 202 1.56 21.47 -13.31
C ARG A 202 1.55 22.06 -11.90
N TYR A 203 0.73 23.06 -11.70
CA TYR A 203 0.53 23.74 -10.43
C TYR A 203 -0.96 23.76 -10.11
N SER A 204 -1.30 23.38 -8.89
CA SER A 204 -2.66 23.47 -8.34
C SER A 204 -2.60 24.36 -7.10
N LYS A 205 -3.42 25.42 -7.05
CA LYS A 205 -3.55 26.31 -5.89
C LYS A 205 -4.87 26.08 -5.20
N PHE A 206 -4.85 26.23 -3.88
CA PHE A 206 -6.01 25.97 -3.04
C PHE A 206 -6.34 27.18 -2.16
N ASP A 207 -7.61 27.32 -1.79
CA ASP A 207 -8.03 28.29 -0.78
C ASP A 207 -7.76 27.76 0.64
N GLU A 208 -8.12 28.55 1.65
CA GLU A 208 -7.96 28.20 3.06
C GLU A 208 -8.81 27.00 3.53
N TYR A 209 -9.73 26.51 2.69
CA TYR A 209 -10.58 25.35 2.96
C TYR A 209 -10.18 24.12 2.14
N ASN A 210 -9.01 24.14 1.49
CA ASN A 210 -8.51 23.11 0.57
C ASN A 210 -9.35 22.94 -0.72
N ASN A 211 -10.11 23.96 -1.16
CA ASN A 211 -10.75 23.92 -2.48
C ASN A 211 -9.76 24.36 -3.56
N LEU A 212 -9.72 23.63 -4.68
CA LEU A 212 -8.92 24.01 -5.84
C LEU A 212 -9.42 25.34 -6.42
N THR A 213 -8.59 26.37 -6.42
CA THR A 213 -8.93 27.70 -6.97
C THR A 213 -8.35 27.90 -8.37
N HIS A 214 -7.15 27.40 -8.61
CA HIS A 214 -6.46 27.54 -9.90
C HIS A 214 -5.67 26.28 -10.21
N SER A 215 -5.67 25.90 -11.49
CA SER A 215 -4.77 24.88 -12.02
C SER A 215 -4.15 25.42 -13.30
N TYR A 216 -2.83 25.41 -13.40
CA TYR A 216 -2.11 25.81 -14.61
C TYR A 216 -0.93 24.88 -14.84
N GLY A 217 -0.54 24.69 -16.09
CA GLY A 217 0.58 23.80 -16.40
C GLY A 217 1.20 24.12 -17.75
N HIS A 218 2.48 23.77 -17.87
CA HIS A 218 3.22 23.85 -19.10
C HIS A 218 3.64 22.45 -19.51
N TYR A 219 3.22 22.04 -20.70
CA TYR A 219 3.88 20.95 -21.42
C TYR A 219 4.90 21.61 -22.37
N PRO A 220 6.21 21.42 -22.16
CA PRO A 220 7.21 21.78 -23.13
C PRO A 220 6.93 21.06 -24.45
N GLN A 221 7.38 21.70 -25.53
CA GLN A 221 7.10 21.27 -26.90
C GLN A 221 7.42 19.79 -27.11
N LEU A 222 6.43 19.04 -27.58
CA LEU A 222 6.66 17.71 -28.15
C LEU A 222 7.46 17.91 -29.44
N SER A 223 8.74 17.58 -29.44
CA SER A 223 9.54 17.50 -30.67
C SER A 223 9.35 16.12 -31.28
N ILE A 224 8.49 16.02 -32.30
CA ILE A 224 8.34 14.79 -33.08
C ILE A 224 9.30 14.85 -34.27
N PHE A 225 10.08 13.79 -34.46
CA PHE A 225 10.89 13.58 -35.65
C PHE A 225 10.15 12.64 -36.60
N GLU A 226 9.67 13.17 -37.73
CA GLU A 226 9.09 12.36 -38.82
C GLU A 226 9.99 12.50 -40.06
N GLY A 227 10.88 11.53 -40.27
CA GLY A 227 11.90 11.59 -41.32
C GLY A 227 12.89 12.75 -41.11
N ASN A 228 13.07 13.61 -42.12
CA ASN A 228 13.94 14.80 -42.05
C ASN A 228 13.23 16.07 -41.54
N ARG A 229 12.00 15.96 -41.01
CA ARG A 229 11.21 17.11 -40.54
C ARG A 229 11.09 17.12 -39.02
N ARG A 230 11.24 18.32 -38.45
CA ARG A 230 11.05 18.60 -37.02
C ARG A 230 9.70 19.29 -36.83
N TYR A 231 8.78 18.63 -36.14
CA TYR A 231 7.50 19.22 -35.74
C TYR A 231 7.57 19.58 -34.24
N ALA A 232 7.14 20.79 -33.89
CA ALA A 232 7.06 21.25 -32.51
C ALA A 232 5.60 21.54 -32.15
N TYR A 233 5.03 20.73 -31.25
CA TYR A 233 3.66 20.91 -30.76
C TYR A 233 3.70 21.45 -29.33
N THR A 234 3.13 22.63 -29.09
CA THR A 234 2.91 23.18 -27.75
C THR A 234 1.47 22.90 -27.33
N TYR A 235 1.25 22.12 -26.28
CA TYR A 235 -0.06 21.96 -25.66
C TYR A 235 -0.20 22.98 -24.53
N ILE A 236 -1.16 23.89 -24.66
CA ILE A 236 -1.56 24.83 -23.59
C ILE A 236 -2.86 24.28 -23.00
N LEU A 237 -2.84 23.88 -21.73
CA LEU A 237 -4.08 23.64 -20.97
C LEU A 237 -4.50 24.97 -20.34
N ASN A 238 -5.70 25.44 -20.73
CA ASN A 238 -6.40 26.53 -20.06
C ASN A 238 -7.38 25.96 -19.02
#